data_AF-A0ABD4KS95-F1
#
_entry.id   AF-A0ABD4KS95-F1
#
_cell.length_a   1.000
_cell.length_b   1.000
_cell.length_c   1.000
_cell.angle_alpha   90.00
_cell.angle_beta   90.00
_cell.angle_gamma   90.00
#
_symmetry.space_group_name_H-M   'P 1'
#
loop_
_entity.id
_entity.type
_entity.pdbx_description
1 polymer ?
#
loop_
_entity_poly.entity_id
_entity_poly.type
_entity_poly.pdbx_seq_one_letter_code
_entity_poly.pdbx_strand_id
1 'polypeptide(L)'
;VSCAAHSRLLDEMLASFHEFAAPITAKQGTIPLISSVTGQVADNAASFNAEYWTRHVRDTVQFQRAIESALAKQAKLLVEMGPSAHLTAMGQRETWSTDCVWLGTSHPSIPTQRLETELLAALFVAGCNNKWSALFALQGQPCRLPLYVFDEQRYWYPTSDVKTIETALPKQT
;
A
#
# COMPACT_ATOMS: atom_id res chain seq x y z
N VAL A 1 -8.82 27.51 -1.14
CA VAL A 1 -7.54 27.74 -1.85
C VAL A 1 -7.39 29.24 -2.05
N SER A 2 -6.31 29.85 -1.56
CA SER A 2 -6.05 31.30 -1.71
C SER A 2 -5.13 31.64 -2.90
N CYS A 3 -4.50 30.64 -3.49
CA CYS A 3 -3.59 30.77 -4.64
C CYS A 3 -3.83 29.63 -5.64
N ALA A 4 -3.94 29.94 -6.93
CA ALA A 4 -4.06 28.94 -8.00
C ALA A 4 -2.68 28.37 -8.35
N ALA A 5 -2.23 27.41 -7.55
CA ALA A 5 -1.01 26.65 -7.80
C ALA A 5 -1.06 25.89 -9.14
N HIS A 6 0.10 25.47 -9.65
CA HIS A 6 0.22 24.79 -10.95
C HIS A 6 -0.27 25.63 -12.15
N SER A 7 -0.16 26.96 -12.04
CA SER A 7 -0.60 27.91 -13.07
C SER A 7 0.42 29.02 -13.26
N ARG A 8 0.27 29.79 -14.36
CA ARG A 8 1.08 30.97 -14.67
C ARG A 8 1.12 32.03 -13.56
N LEU A 9 0.17 32.00 -12.61
CA LEU A 9 0.15 32.93 -11.49
C LEU A 9 1.33 32.74 -10.53
N LEU A 10 2.08 31.66 -10.66
CA LEU A 10 3.31 31.44 -9.89
C LEU A 10 4.58 31.94 -10.60
N ASP A 11 4.51 32.34 -11.88
CA ASP A 11 5.71 32.64 -12.70
C ASP A 11 6.64 33.66 -12.04
N GLU A 12 6.07 34.70 -11.42
CA GLU A 12 6.83 35.76 -10.75
C GLU A 12 7.61 35.28 -9.53
N MET A 13 7.16 34.23 -8.84
CA MET A 13 7.85 33.70 -7.66
C MET A 13 8.85 32.58 -7.96
N LEU A 14 8.89 32.05 -9.19
CA LEU A 14 9.67 30.85 -9.51
C LEU A 14 11.17 31.06 -9.31
N ALA A 15 11.72 32.23 -9.65
CA ALA A 15 13.13 32.52 -9.46
C ALA A 15 13.52 32.51 -7.97
N SER A 16 12.77 33.23 -7.13
CA SER A 16 13.00 33.24 -5.68
C SER A 16 12.76 31.87 -5.05
N PHE A 17 11.78 31.10 -5.54
CA PHE A 17 11.54 29.75 -5.07
C PHE A 17 12.67 28.79 -5.44
N HIS A 18 13.23 28.90 -6.65
CA HIS A 18 14.38 28.13 -7.07
C HIS A 18 15.59 28.43 -6.18
N GLU A 19 15.91 29.69 -5.92
CA GLU A 19 16.99 30.08 -5.00
C GLU A 19 16.78 29.52 -3.59
N PHE A 20 15.55 29.57 -3.08
CA PHE A 20 15.19 29.00 -1.80
C PHE A 20 15.38 27.47 -1.76
N ALA A 21 15.07 26.77 -2.86
CA ALA A 21 15.22 25.32 -2.97
C ALA A 21 16.65 24.87 -3.31
N ALA A 22 17.52 25.76 -3.80
CA ALA A 22 18.90 25.46 -4.19
C ALA A 22 19.75 24.70 -3.15
N PRO A 23 19.69 25.01 -1.83
CA PRO A 23 20.47 24.28 -0.83
C PRO A 23 19.93 22.88 -0.51
N ILE A 24 18.73 22.51 -0.99
CA ILE A 24 18.11 21.21 -0.68
C ILE A 24 18.79 20.13 -1.50
N THR A 25 19.46 19.21 -0.81
CA THR A 25 20.06 18.02 -1.42
C THR A 25 19.26 16.77 -1.04
N ALA A 26 18.59 16.17 -2.02
CA ALA A 26 17.89 14.92 -1.82
C ALA A 26 18.87 13.74 -1.70
N LYS A 27 18.48 12.76 -0.87
CA LYS A 27 19.21 11.50 -0.68
C LYS A 27 18.41 10.34 -1.24
N GLN A 28 19.11 9.30 -1.68
CA GLN A 28 18.45 8.09 -2.19
C GLN A 28 17.62 7.44 -1.08
N GLY A 29 16.32 7.33 -1.33
CA GLY A 29 15.39 6.59 -0.49
C GLY A 29 15.44 5.09 -0.80
N THR A 30 15.02 4.27 0.16
CA THR A 30 14.84 2.82 -0.01
C THR A 30 13.45 2.45 -0.55
N ILE A 31 12.50 3.39 -0.49
CA ILE A 31 11.14 3.23 -1.01
C ILE A 31 11.07 3.94 -2.38
N PRO A 32 10.66 3.23 -3.45
CA PRO A 32 10.46 3.87 -4.76
C PRO A 32 9.46 5.02 -4.69
N LEU A 33 9.79 6.14 -5.31
CA LEU A 33 8.92 7.31 -5.40
C LEU A 33 8.38 7.44 -6.82
N ILE A 34 7.08 7.62 -7.00
CA ILE A 34 6.48 8.00 -8.28
C ILE A 34 6.26 9.51 -8.26
N SER A 35 6.93 10.24 -9.15
CA SER A 35 6.77 11.69 -9.22
C SER A 35 5.42 12.05 -9.80
N SER A 36 4.69 12.95 -9.13
CA SER A 36 3.46 13.54 -9.65
C SER A 36 3.71 14.55 -10.78
N VAL A 37 4.95 14.94 -11.05
CA VAL A 37 5.29 15.84 -12.18
C VAL A 37 5.49 15.03 -13.46
N THR A 38 6.19 13.89 -13.37
CA THR A 38 6.46 13.03 -14.54
C THR A 38 5.43 11.92 -14.69
N GLY A 39 4.75 11.54 -13.61
CA GLY A 39 3.87 10.36 -13.55
C GLY A 39 4.64 9.03 -13.59
N GLN A 40 5.96 9.03 -13.37
CA GLN A 40 6.85 7.88 -13.50
C GLN A 40 7.64 7.66 -12.22
N VAL A 41 8.22 6.46 -12.07
CA VAL A 41 9.16 6.19 -10.96
C VAL A 41 10.39 7.09 -11.12
N ALA A 42 10.78 7.71 -10.02
CA ALA A 42 12.00 8.49 -9.92
C ALA A 42 13.14 7.55 -9.50
N ASP A 43 14.04 7.28 -10.45
CA ASP A 43 15.12 6.31 -10.27
C ASP A 43 16.37 6.91 -9.62
N ASN A 44 16.45 8.24 -9.51
CA ASN A 44 17.64 8.94 -9.03
C ASN A 44 17.26 10.09 -8.10
N ALA A 45 17.66 10.04 -6.84
CA ALA A 45 17.38 11.13 -5.90
C ALA A 45 17.98 12.48 -6.32
N ALA A 46 19.07 12.52 -7.08
CA ALA A 46 19.64 13.77 -7.60
C ALA A 46 18.68 14.51 -8.55
N SER A 47 17.63 13.87 -9.05
CA SER A 47 16.58 14.55 -9.82
C SER A 47 15.70 15.45 -8.97
N PHE A 48 15.65 15.29 -7.64
CA PHE A 48 14.86 16.12 -6.72
C PHE A 48 15.63 17.37 -6.27
N ASN A 49 16.12 18.13 -7.24
CA ASN A 49 16.85 19.38 -7.06
C ASN A 49 15.91 20.60 -7.14
N ALA A 50 16.46 21.80 -7.02
CA ALA A 50 15.69 23.04 -7.08
C ALA A 50 14.84 23.16 -8.36
N GLU A 51 15.38 22.78 -9.51
CA GLU A 51 14.64 22.78 -10.78
C GLU A 51 13.41 21.87 -10.72
N TYR A 52 13.55 20.67 -10.15
CA TYR A 52 12.40 19.79 -9.95
C TYR A 52 11.33 20.41 -9.04
N TRP A 53 11.72 21.04 -7.93
CA TRP A 53 10.75 21.64 -7.02
C TRP A 53 10.06 22.87 -7.64
N THR A 54 10.80 23.70 -8.38
CA THR A 54 10.25 24.82 -9.15
C THR A 54 9.24 24.33 -10.19
N ARG A 55 9.56 23.24 -10.91
CA ARG A 55 8.62 22.58 -11.79
C ARG A 55 7.44 21.99 -11.04
N HIS A 56 7.64 21.36 -9.89
CA HIS A 56 6.56 20.74 -9.12
C HIS A 56 5.50 21.74 -8.68
N VAL A 57 5.88 22.96 -8.27
CA VAL A 57 4.91 23.99 -7.90
C VAL A 57 4.16 24.56 -9.11
N ARG A 58 4.79 24.54 -10.29
CA ARG A 58 4.31 25.23 -11.51
C ARG A 58 3.60 24.34 -12.53
N ASP A 59 4.09 23.13 -12.73
CA ASP A 59 3.61 22.16 -13.71
C ASP A 59 2.38 21.41 -13.18
N THR A 60 1.62 20.82 -14.09
CA THR A 60 0.43 20.02 -13.76
C THR A 60 0.77 18.79 -12.93
N VAL A 61 -0.05 18.52 -11.90
CA VAL A 61 -0.01 17.27 -11.12
C VAL A 61 -0.59 16.12 -11.96
N GLN A 62 0.27 15.24 -12.45
CA GLN A 62 -0.04 14.03 -13.21
C GLN A 62 -0.51 12.87 -12.29
N PHE A 63 -1.52 13.11 -11.45
CA PHE A 63 -2.00 12.14 -10.47
C PHE A 63 -2.41 10.81 -11.11
N GLN A 64 -3.23 10.85 -12.16
CA GLN A 64 -3.69 9.64 -12.85
C GLN A 64 -2.52 8.79 -13.37
N ARG A 65 -1.56 9.41 -14.06
CA ARG A 65 -0.37 8.70 -14.57
C ARG A 65 0.47 8.10 -13.44
N ALA A 66 0.56 8.80 -12.31
CA ALA A 66 1.26 8.27 -11.14
C ALA A 66 0.57 7.01 -10.59
N ILE A 67 -0.77 7.01 -10.53
CA ILE A 67 -1.55 5.84 -10.12
C ILE A 67 -1.42 4.70 -11.13
N GLU A 68 -1.53 4.97 -12.43
CA GLU A 68 -1.31 3.97 -13.50
C GLU A 68 0.09 3.33 -13.37
N SER A 69 1.12 4.12 -13.07
CA SER A 69 2.47 3.61 -12.82
C SER A 69 2.57 2.75 -11.56
N ALA A 70 1.82 3.07 -10.51
CA ALA A 70 1.73 2.24 -9.30
C ALA A 70 1.04 0.90 -9.60
N LEU A 71 -0.07 0.94 -10.35
CA LEU A 71 -0.83 -0.25 -10.75
C LEU A 71 -0.03 -1.14 -11.71
N ALA A 72 0.73 -0.56 -12.64
CA ALA A 72 1.66 -1.29 -13.50
C ALA A 72 2.76 -2.01 -12.72
N LYS A 73 3.10 -1.50 -11.52
CA LYS A 73 3.96 -2.17 -10.53
C LYS A 73 3.21 -3.14 -9.61
N GLN A 74 1.99 -3.51 -9.97
CA GLN A 74 1.16 -4.48 -9.26
C GLN A 74 0.77 -4.04 -7.84
N ALA A 75 0.70 -2.73 -7.58
CA ALA A 75 0.13 -2.23 -6.33
C ALA A 75 -1.31 -2.75 -6.16
N LYS A 76 -1.58 -3.38 -5.01
CA LYS A 76 -2.90 -3.91 -4.62
C LYS A 76 -3.62 -3.03 -3.60
N LEU A 77 -2.86 -2.18 -2.92
CA LEU A 77 -3.31 -1.30 -1.86
C LEU A 77 -2.77 0.10 -2.14
N LEU A 78 -3.65 1.10 -2.10
CA LEU A 78 -3.32 2.50 -2.19
C LEU A 78 -3.85 3.20 -0.94
N VAL A 79 -2.93 3.72 -0.13
CA VAL A 79 -3.23 4.35 1.16
C VAL A 79 -2.97 5.84 1.08
N GLU A 80 -4.02 6.65 1.25
CA GLU A 80 -3.93 8.09 1.39
C GLU A 80 -3.59 8.47 2.83
N MET A 81 -2.39 9.03 3.00
CA MET A 81 -1.93 9.59 4.26
C MET A 81 -2.20 11.10 4.27
N GLY A 82 -3.20 11.52 5.03
CA GLY A 82 -3.59 12.92 5.09
C GLY A 82 -4.76 13.18 6.03
N PRO A 83 -5.19 14.45 6.19
CA PRO A 83 -6.28 14.83 7.09
C PRO A 83 -7.69 14.46 6.56
N SER A 84 -7.78 13.90 5.36
CA SER A 84 -9.02 13.54 4.66
C SER A 84 -8.76 12.45 3.62
N ALA A 85 -9.80 11.91 3.00
CA ALA A 85 -9.72 10.84 1.98
C ALA A 85 -10.10 11.34 0.56
N HIS A 86 -9.62 12.51 0.15
CA HIS A 86 -10.01 13.11 -1.14
C HIS A 86 -9.37 12.39 -2.33
N LEU A 87 -8.08 12.04 -2.24
CA LEU A 87 -7.37 11.33 -3.30
C LEU A 87 -7.89 9.90 -3.47
N THR A 88 -8.32 9.29 -2.36
CA THR A 88 -8.99 7.98 -2.30
C THR A 88 -10.27 8.02 -3.14
N ALA A 89 -11.15 8.98 -2.89
CA ALA A 89 -12.40 9.13 -3.64
C ALA A 89 -12.18 9.50 -5.12
N MET A 90 -11.11 10.24 -5.43
CA MET A 90 -10.72 10.53 -6.82
C MET A 90 -10.19 9.27 -7.52
N GLY A 91 -9.27 8.55 -6.88
CA GLY A 91 -8.67 7.34 -7.42
C GLY A 91 -9.68 6.20 -7.64
N GLN A 92 -10.60 5.98 -6.70
CA GLN A 92 -11.68 5.00 -6.85
C GLN A 92 -12.58 5.28 -8.06
N ARG A 93 -12.75 6.56 -8.44
CA ARG A 93 -13.45 6.92 -9.67
C ARG A 93 -12.60 6.58 -10.89
N GLU A 94 -11.34 6.93 -10.94
CA GLU A 94 -10.53 6.68 -12.15
C GLU A 94 -10.17 5.18 -12.37
N THR A 95 -10.26 4.33 -11.34
CA THR A 95 -9.74 2.94 -11.38
C THR A 95 -10.82 1.85 -11.36
N TRP A 96 -12.06 2.15 -11.78
CA TRP A 96 -13.22 1.23 -11.73
C TRP A 96 -13.00 -0.21 -12.22
N SER A 97 -12.01 -0.45 -13.08
CA SER A 97 -11.72 -1.78 -13.65
C SER A 97 -10.57 -2.55 -12.99
N THR A 98 -9.94 -2.03 -11.93
CA THR A 98 -8.77 -2.66 -11.31
C THR A 98 -9.07 -3.19 -9.92
N ASP A 99 -8.65 -4.42 -9.62
CA ASP A 99 -8.68 -5.02 -8.28
C ASP A 99 -7.66 -4.35 -7.34
N CYS A 100 -7.87 -3.08 -7.03
CA CYS A 100 -7.04 -2.31 -6.10
C CYS A 100 -7.91 -1.74 -4.98
N VAL A 101 -7.47 -1.94 -3.74
CA VAL A 101 -8.15 -1.42 -2.56
C VAL A 101 -7.60 -0.03 -2.22
N TRP A 102 -8.48 0.93 -2.04
CA TRP A 102 -8.17 2.31 -1.69
C TRP A 102 -8.59 2.59 -0.25
N LEU A 103 -7.67 3.13 0.56
CA LEU A 103 -7.86 3.37 1.99
C LEU A 103 -7.39 4.79 2.34
N GLY A 104 -8.11 5.46 3.24
CA GLY A 104 -7.68 6.73 3.81
C GLY A 104 -7.36 6.59 5.30
N THR A 105 -6.34 7.30 5.78
CA THR A 105 -5.98 7.29 7.22
C THR A 105 -6.83 8.23 8.08
N SER A 106 -7.57 9.15 7.46
CA SER A 106 -8.40 10.12 8.17
C SER A 106 -9.62 10.53 7.35
N HIS A 107 -10.73 10.81 8.04
CA HIS A 107 -11.94 11.34 7.44
C HIS A 107 -12.69 12.21 8.47
N PRO A 108 -13.16 13.43 8.13
CA PRO A 108 -13.77 14.34 9.09
C PRO A 108 -14.97 13.77 9.87
N SER A 109 -15.71 12.85 9.25
CA SER A 109 -16.94 12.27 9.81
C SER A 109 -16.77 10.85 10.36
N ILE A 110 -15.57 10.26 10.31
CA ILE A 110 -15.34 8.87 10.77
C ILE A 110 -14.33 8.89 11.92
N PRO A 111 -14.62 8.25 13.06
CA PRO A 111 -13.67 8.12 14.15
C PRO A 111 -12.35 7.48 13.70
N THR A 112 -11.23 8.07 14.11
CA THR A 112 -9.89 7.60 13.71
C THR A 112 -9.66 6.12 14.02
N GLN A 113 -10.09 5.65 15.20
CA GLN A 113 -9.92 4.25 15.61
C GLN A 113 -10.58 3.27 14.64
N ARG A 114 -11.71 3.67 14.04
CA ARG A 114 -12.40 2.85 13.04
C ARG A 114 -11.58 2.75 11.76
N LEU A 115 -11.07 3.87 11.26
CA LEU A 115 -10.23 3.91 10.05
C LEU A 115 -8.91 3.14 10.26
N GLU A 116 -8.30 3.24 11.43
CA GLU A 116 -7.12 2.46 11.79
C GLU A 116 -7.41 0.96 11.77
N THR A 117 -8.54 0.54 12.34
CA THR A 117 -8.96 -0.86 12.35
C THR A 117 -9.23 -1.37 10.93
N GLU A 118 -9.93 -0.59 10.11
CA GLU A 118 -10.22 -0.91 8.70
C GLU A 118 -8.93 -1.02 7.87
N LEU A 119 -7.98 -0.09 8.06
CA LEU A 119 -6.67 -0.13 7.42
C LEU A 119 -5.87 -1.39 7.80
N LEU A 120 -5.79 -1.71 9.09
CA LEU A 120 -5.07 -2.89 9.57
C LEU A 120 -5.72 -4.19 9.08
N ALA A 121 -7.06 -4.25 9.07
CA ALA A 121 -7.78 -5.39 8.51
C ALA A 121 -7.51 -5.57 7.01
N ALA A 122 -7.52 -4.49 6.24
CA ALA A 122 -7.23 -4.53 4.81
C ALA A 122 -5.78 -4.96 4.52
N LEU A 123 -4.81 -4.45 5.29
CA LEU A 123 -3.41 -4.88 5.22
C LEU A 123 -3.26 -6.38 5.54
N PHE A 124 -4.00 -6.88 6.54
CA PHE A 124 -3.99 -8.28 6.92
C PHE A 124 -4.56 -9.17 5.80
N VAL A 125 -5.73 -8.82 5.25
CA VAL A 125 -6.38 -9.56 4.15
C VAL A 125 -5.52 -9.54 2.88
N ALA A 126 -4.81 -8.45 2.61
CA ALA A 126 -3.87 -8.36 1.50
C ALA A 126 -2.59 -9.18 1.69
N GLY A 127 -2.40 -9.82 2.84
CA GLY A 127 -1.24 -10.68 3.12
C GLY A 127 0.04 -9.90 3.45
N CYS A 128 -0.06 -8.64 3.89
CA CYS A 128 1.12 -7.89 4.31
C CYS A 128 1.79 -8.58 5.51
N ASN A 129 3.06 -8.98 5.33
CA ASN A 129 3.83 -9.71 6.34
C ASN A 129 4.37 -8.77 7.43
N ASN A 130 3.47 -8.26 8.27
CA ASN A 130 3.81 -7.42 9.41
C ASN A 130 4.07 -8.27 10.66
N LYS A 131 4.92 -7.76 11.57
CA LYS A 131 5.01 -8.31 12.94
C LYS A 131 3.79 -7.89 13.75
N TRP A 132 2.63 -8.49 13.46
CA TRP A 132 1.33 -8.14 14.04
C TRP A 132 1.34 -8.12 15.58
N SER A 133 2.05 -9.04 16.22
CA SER A 133 2.22 -9.07 17.67
C SER A 133 2.88 -7.81 18.24
N ALA A 134 3.86 -7.24 17.53
CA ALA A 134 4.51 -5.99 17.91
C ALA A 134 3.60 -4.78 17.68
N LEU A 135 2.77 -4.81 16.63
CA LEU A 135 1.87 -3.71 16.27
C LEU A 135 0.73 -3.55 17.30
N PHE A 136 0.16 -4.65 17.76
CA PHE A 136 -0.92 -4.63 18.76
C PHE A 136 -0.42 -4.58 20.20
N ALA A 137 0.91 -4.59 20.42
CA ALA A 137 1.55 -4.64 21.73
C ALA A 137 0.81 -5.58 22.69
N LEU A 138 0.41 -6.76 22.21
CA LEU A 138 -0.66 -7.59 22.79
C LEU A 138 -0.55 -7.69 24.32
N GLN A 139 -1.41 -6.96 25.02
CA GLN A 139 -1.57 -7.06 26.47
C GLN A 139 -2.80 -7.91 26.74
N GLY A 140 -2.62 -9.11 27.27
CA GLY A 140 -3.73 -10.01 27.55
C GLY A 140 -3.27 -11.43 27.87
N GLN A 141 -4.20 -12.23 28.37
CA GLN A 141 -4.00 -13.66 28.60
C GLN A 141 -4.59 -14.46 27.44
N PRO A 142 -3.92 -15.52 26.95
CA PRO A 142 -4.49 -16.43 25.97
C PRO A 142 -5.84 -16.98 26.46
N CYS A 143 -6.86 -16.96 25.59
CA CYS A 143 -8.16 -17.56 25.88
C CYS A 143 -8.45 -18.71 24.89
N ARG A 144 -9.33 -19.63 25.28
CA ARG A 144 -9.80 -20.69 24.37
C ARG A 144 -10.78 -20.10 23.37
N LEU A 145 -10.44 -20.20 22.09
CA LEU A 145 -11.31 -19.87 20.97
C LEU A 145 -11.81 -21.16 20.31
N PRO A 146 -12.92 -21.11 19.54
CA PRO A 146 -13.29 -22.19 18.65
C PRO A 146 -12.10 -22.63 17.80
N LEU A 147 -11.93 -23.94 17.63
CA LEU A 147 -10.89 -24.48 16.76
C LEU A 147 -11.19 -24.17 15.30
N TYR A 148 -10.15 -24.24 14.46
CA TYR A 148 -10.30 -24.13 13.01
C TYR A 148 -11.34 -25.14 12.52
N VAL A 149 -12.31 -24.66 11.77
CA VAL A 149 -13.34 -25.50 11.14
C VAL A 149 -12.72 -26.08 9.87
N PHE A 150 -12.22 -27.32 9.97
CA PHE A 150 -11.68 -28.02 8.80
C PHE A 150 -12.79 -28.25 7.77
N ASP A 151 -12.45 -28.09 6.49
CA ASP A 151 -13.29 -28.58 5.39
C ASP A 151 -13.15 -30.11 5.31
N GLU A 152 -13.94 -30.79 6.14
CA GLU A 152 -13.84 -32.23 6.33
C GLU A 152 -14.24 -32.97 5.06
N GLN A 153 -13.29 -33.66 4.46
CA GLN A 153 -13.52 -34.58 3.36
C GLN A 153 -13.03 -35.98 3.73
N ARG A 154 -13.78 -36.99 3.30
CA ARG A 154 -13.44 -38.37 3.56
C ARG A 154 -12.35 -38.84 2.61
N TYR A 155 -11.11 -38.80 3.06
CA TYR A 155 -9.96 -39.37 2.35
C TYR A 155 -9.70 -40.79 2.82
N TRP A 156 -10.40 -41.77 2.24
CA TRP A 156 -10.27 -43.19 2.60
C TRP A 156 -9.91 -44.03 1.38
N TYR A 157 -8.96 -44.95 1.53
CA TYR A 157 -8.69 -45.96 0.49
C TYR A 157 -9.80 -47.02 0.53
N PRO A 158 -10.43 -47.35 -0.61
CA PRO A 158 -11.32 -48.49 -0.70
C PRO A 158 -10.53 -49.75 -0.33
N THR A 159 -11.01 -50.52 0.64
CA THR A 159 -10.33 -51.75 1.09
C THR A 159 -10.19 -52.78 -0.03
N SER A 160 -11.00 -52.67 -1.09
CA SER A 160 -10.88 -53.45 -2.33
C SER A 160 -9.57 -53.23 -3.09
N ASP A 161 -8.94 -52.07 -2.93
CA ASP A 161 -7.76 -51.65 -3.69
C ASP A 161 -6.47 -51.83 -2.87
N VAL A 162 -6.62 -52.19 -1.59
CA VAL A 162 -5.51 -52.51 -0.69
C VAL A 162 -5.11 -53.97 -0.92
N LYS A 163 -4.06 -54.20 -1.71
CA LYS A 163 -3.40 -55.50 -1.74
C LYS A 163 -2.70 -55.72 -0.40
N THR A 164 -3.24 -56.62 0.42
CA THR A 164 -2.52 -57.16 1.59
C THR A 164 -1.25 -57.83 1.11
N ILE A 165 -0.10 -57.23 1.38
CA ILE A 165 1.18 -57.91 1.23
C ILE A 165 1.41 -58.64 2.56
N GLU A 166 1.31 -59.97 2.54
CA GLU A 166 1.71 -60.83 3.66
C GLU A 166 3.23 -60.83 3.79
N THR A 167 3.82 -59.69 4.15
CA THR A 167 5.20 -59.68 4.64
C THR A 167 5.12 -59.80 6.15
N ALA A 168 5.33 -61.02 6.65
CA ALA A 168 5.50 -61.25 8.07
C ALA A 168 6.59 -60.30 8.61
N LEU A 169 6.21 -59.39 9.51
CA LEU A 169 7.17 -58.55 10.22
C LEU A 169 8.13 -59.49 10.96
N PRO A 170 9.46 -59.38 10.75
CA PRO A 170 10.41 -60.22 11.45
C PRO A 170 10.24 -60.00 12.95
N LYS A 171 10.02 -61.09 13.69
CA LYS A 171 10.00 -61.07 15.15
C LYS A 171 11.33 -60.48 15.63
N GLN A 172 11.28 -59.27 16.19
CA GLN A 172 12.41 -58.76 16.95
C GLN A 172 12.56 -59.65 18.19
N THR A 173 13.69 -60.36 18.25
CA THR A 173 14.12 -61.14 19.41
C THR A 173 15.21 -60.36 20.13
#